data_AF-Q7P3C3-F1
#
_entry.id   AF-Q7P3C3-F1
#
_cell.length_a   1.000
_cell.length_b   1.000
_cell.length_c   1.000
_cell.angle_alpha   90.00
_cell.angle_beta   90.00
_cell.angle_gamma   90.00
#
_symmetry.space_group_name_H-M   'P 1'
#
loop_
_entity.id
_entity.type
_entity.pdbx_description
1 polymer ?
#
loop_
_entity_poly.entity_id
_entity_poly.type
_entity_poly.pdbx_seq_one_letter_code
_entity_poly.pdbx_strand_id
1 'polypeptide(L)'
;MRKSGIGWFAGVGLVAMFLAIGNLIYTCTRNDGEKYAQQYIDESEYVTFHYPEGIQDVTYRAGSIMTGVLMNSTERIRTDSILFYDSIYKKHFCVFVIEPESRETFRQGEIVIKDIDYRKTIRARINKYELNSPRYGSKANPVPVLDFDYKIAHFQNDKNSKYYEYAFSRPAYYKRAVELYLTYMMSKEEFRNGLKRSNLKGLSIQR
;
A
#
# COMPACT_ATOMS: atom_id res chain seq x y z
N MET A 1 32.47 -14.98 -47.75
CA MET A 1 31.05 -14.88 -47.35
C MET A 1 30.94 -15.01 -45.82
N ARG A 2 30.30 -14.00 -45.20
CA ARG A 2 29.67 -13.92 -43.87
C ARG A 2 30.41 -14.43 -42.61
N LYS A 3 31.21 -13.56 -41.99
CA LYS A 3 31.54 -13.57 -40.54
C LYS A 3 30.41 -12.95 -39.68
N SER A 4 29.16 -13.04 -40.12
CA SER A 4 28.03 -12.28 -39.54
C SER A 4 27.14 -13.10 -38.59
N GLY A 5 27.46 -14.37 -38.31
CA GLY A 5 26.64 -15.24 -37.45
C GLY A 5 26.99 -15.14 -35.96
N ILE A 6 28.28 -15.25 -35.61
CA ILE A 6 28.71 -15.42 -34.21
C ILE A 6 28.48 -14.15 -33.37
N GLY A 7 28.69 -12.96 -33.94
CA GLY A 7 28.42 -11.69 -33.25
C GLY A 7 26.94 -11.46 -32.96
N TRP A 8 26.05 -11.99 -33.80
CA TRP A 8 24.60 -11.90 -33.60
C TRP A 8 24.14 -12.76 -32.42
N PHE A 9 24.63 -14.01 -32.34
CA PHE A 9 24.30 -14.91 -31.22
C PHE A 9 24.88 -14.43 -29.89
N ALA A 10 26.10 -13.86 -29.90
CA ALA A 10 26.68 -13.25 -28.71
C ALA A 10 25.89 -12.01 -28.26
N GLY A 11 25.47 -11.14 -29.19
CA GLY A 11 24.66 -9.96 -28.90
C GLY A 11 23.26 -10.30 -28.37
N VAL A 12 22.54 -11.22 -29.02
CA VAL A 12 21.20 -11.65 -28.59
C VAL A 12 21.27 -12.39 -27.24
N GLY A 13 22.27 -13.24 -27.04
CA GLY A 13 22.48 -13.95 -25.77
C GLY A 13 22.74 -12.98 -24.61
N LEU A 14 23.52 -11.93 -24.84
CA LEU A 14 23.82 -10.91 -23.85
C LEU A 14 22.59 -10.06 -23.49
N VAL A 15 21.76 -9.70 -24.48
CA VAL A 15 20.49 -9.00 -24.24
C VAL A 15 19.51 -9.89 -23.46
N ALA A 16 19.37 -11.16 -23.82
CA ALA A 16 18.52 -12.11 -23.09
C ALA A 16 18.98 -12.31 -21.65
N MET A 17 20.31 -12.35 -21.42
CA MET A 17 20.89 -12.44 -20.08
C MET A 17 20.59 -11.19 -19.24
N PHE A 18 20.72 -9.98 -19.81
CA PHE A 18 20.36 -8.76 -19.10
C PHE A 18 18.86 -8.66 -18.81
N LEU A 19 18.00 -9.12 -19.72
CA LEU A 19 16.56 -9.20 -19.48
C LEU A 19 16.23 -10.20 -18.36
N ALA A 20 16.89 -11.37 -18.35
CA ALA A 20 16.72 -12.36 -17.30
C ALA A 20 17.22 -11.85 -15.94
N ILE A 21 18.38 -11.22 -15.89
CA ILE A 21 18.93 -10.60 -14.67
C ILE A 21 18.06 -9.44 -14.20
N GLY A 22 17.60 -8.58 -15.13
CA GLY A 22 16.67 -7.50 -14.83
C GLY A 22 15.36 -8.02 -14.26
N ASN A 23 14.78 -9.06 -14.86
CA ASN A 23 13.55 -9.70 -14.38
C ASN A 23 13.77 -10.44 -13.04
N LEU A 24 14.95 -11.03 -12.83
CA LEU A 24 15.32 -11.67 -11.58
C LEU A 24 15.47 -10.64 -10.45
N ILE A 25 16.16 -9.53 -10.70
CA ILE A 25 16.27 -8.42 -9.73
C ILE A 25 14.88 -7.82 -9.47
N TYR A 26 14.04 -7.67 -10.50
CA TYR A 26 12.67 -7.15 -10.39
C TYR A 26 11.77 -8.03 -9.52
N THR A 27 11.76 -9.34 -9.75
CA THR A 27 11.01 -10.31 -8.92
C THR A 27 11.63 -10.49 -7.53
N CYS A 28 12.96 -10.42 -7.43
CA CYS A 28 13.68 -10.48 -6.16
C CYS A 28 13.55 -9.21 -5.31
N THR A 29 13.01 -8.10 -5.82
CA THR A 29 12.78 -6.86 -5.05
C THR A 29 11.32 -6.65 -4.63
N ARG A 30 10.34 -7.28 -5.30
CA ARG A 30 8.92 -7.17 -4.94
C ARG A 30 8.38 -8.34 -4.13
N ASN A 31 7.37 -8.09 -3.31
CA ASN A 31 6.55 -9.13 -2.70
C ASN A 31 5.40 -9.53 -3.64
N ASP A 32 4.85 -10.72 -3.45
CA ASP A 32 3.67 -11.20 -4.18
C ASP A 32 2.39 -10.73 -3.47
N GLY A 33 2.22 -9.41 -3.33
CA GLY A 33 1.16 -8.84 -2.49
C GLY A 33 -0.25 -9.16 -2.97
N GLU A 34 -0.44 -9.30 -4.29
CA GLU A 34 -1.73 -9.66 -4.92
C GLU A 34 -2.30 -10.96 -4.36
N LYS A 35 -1.45 -11.98 -4.23
CA LYS A 35 -1.85 -13.31 -3.74
C LYS A 35 -2.36 -13.31 -2.29
N TYR A 36 -1.91 -12.37 -1.47
CA TYR A 36 -2.19 -12.35 -0.03
C TYR A 36 -3.06 -11.18 0.42
N ALA A 37 -3.47 -10.32 -0.52
CA ALA A 37 -4.31 -9.17 -0.21
C ALA A 37 -5.64 -9.58 0.43
N GLN A 38 -6.31 -10.61 -0.10
CA GLN A 38 -7.57 -11.08 0.47
C GLN A 38 -7.39 -11.60 1.90
N GLN A 39 -6.34 -12.37 2.14
CA GLN A 39 -6.04 -12.88 3.49
C GLN A 39 -5.74 -11.73 4.46
N TYR A 40 -4.97 -10.73 4.05
CA TYR A 40 -4.72 -9.53 4.85
C TYR A 40 -6.03 -8.82 5.21
N ILE A 41 -6.93 -8.66 4.23
CA ILE A 41 -8.25 -8.05 4.40
C ILE A 41 -9.08 -8.85 5.42
N ASP A 42 -9.13 -10.17 5.28
CA ASP A 42 -9.90 -11.06 6.17
C ASP A 42 -9.34 -11.08 7.60
N GLU A 43 -8.03 -10.89 7.75
CA GLU A 43 -7.35 -10.75 9.04
C GLU A 43 -7.43 -9.33 9.62
N SER A 44 -8.08 -8.38 8.95
CA SER A 44 -8.29 -7.02 9.45
C SER A 44 -9.62 -6.84 10.19
N GLU A 45 -9.59 -6.04 11.24
CA GLU A 45 -10.76 -5.70 12.08
C GLU A 45 -11.01 -4.20 12.10
N TYR A 46 -12.25 -3.81 12.42
CA TYR A 46 -12.60 -2.40 12.58
C TYR A 46 -12.21 -1.91 13.97
N VAL A 47 -11.43 -0.83 13.99
CA VAL A 47 -10.97 -0.14 15.19
C VAL A 47 -11.43 1.30 15.12
N THR A 48 -11.97 1.82 16.21
CA THR A 48 -12.34 3.23 16.33
C THR A 48 -11.23 3.98 17.06
N PHE A 49 -10.64 4.95 16.37
CA PHE A 49 -9.68 5.89 16.95
C PHE A 49 -10.41 7.15 17.42
N HIS A 50 -10.00 7.67 18.57
CA HIS A 50 -10.53 8.92 19.13
C HIS A 50 -9.56 10.04 18.82
N TYR A 51 -10.09 11.17 18.36
CA TYR A 51 -9.35 12.03 17.45
C TYR A 51 -8.13 12.71 18.08
N PRO A 52 -7.00 12.70 17.35
CA PRO A 52 -5.79 13.44 17.69
C PRO A 52 -5.98 14.93 17.35
N GLU A 53 -6.15 15.80 18.34
CA GLU A 53 -6.06 17.24 18.12
C GLU A 53 -4.66 17.58 17.55
N GLY A 54 -4.61 18.22 16.38
CA GLY A 54 -3.38 18.73 15.76
C GLY A 54 -2.52 17.64 15.11
N ILE A 55 -2.85 17.26 13.87
CA ILE A 55 -1.99 16.39 13.04
C ILE A 55 -0.64 17.09 12.83
N GLN A 56 0.41 16.59 13.48
CA GLN A 56 1.72 17.26 13.52
C GLN A 56 2.67 16.86 12.39
N ASP A 57 2.37 15.85 11.58
CA ASP A 57 3.31 15.39 10.54
C ASP A 57 2.57 14.83 9.32
N VAL A 58 2.24 15.71 8.38
CA VAL A 58 1.96 15.30 6.99
C VAL A 58 3.31 15.19 6.30
N THR A 59 3.94 14.03 6.42
CA THR A 59 5.10 13.74 5.58
C THR A 59 4.58 13.39 4.19
N TYR A 60 4.73 14.30 3.23
CA TYR A 60 4.65 13.95 1.82
C TYR A 60 5.87 13.11 1.45
N ARG A 61 5.87 11.82 1.80
CA ARG A 61 6.87 10.91 1.27
C ARG A 61 6.41 10.54 -0.13
N ALA A 62 6.74 11.40 -1.10
CA ALA A 62 6.67 11.09 -2.53
C ALA A 62 7.63 9.94 -2.84
N GLY A 63 7.31 8.73 -2.39
CA GLY A 63 7.81 7.52 -2.99
C GLY A 63 7.05 7.38 -4.29
N SER A 64 7.61 7.90 -5.38
CA SER A 64 7.25 7.36 -6.68
C SER A 64 7.72 5.93 -6.68
N ILE A 65 6.84 5.00 -6.30
CA ILE A 65 7.05 3.62 -6.70
C ILE A 65 6.87 3.69 -8.21
N MET A 66 7.99 3.75 -8.94
CA MET A 66 7.96 3.75 -10.39
C MET A 66 7.52 2.35 -10.84
N THR A 67 6.22 2.11 -10.80
CA THR A 67 5.55 0.94 -11.35
C THR A 67 5.38 1.11 -12.86
N GLY A 68 6.47 1.37 -13.59
CA GLY A 68 6.47 1.37 -15.05
C GLY A 68 6.35 -0.03 -15.68
N VAL A 69 5.76 -1.01 -14.97
CA VAL A 69 5.67 -2.40 -15.42
C VAL A 69 4.41 -3.09 -14.85
N LEU A 70 3.23 -2.55 -15.15
CA LEU A 70 2.34 -3.37 -15.98
C LEU A 70 2.84 -3.05 -17.39
N MET A 71 3.24 -4.02 -18.22
CA MET A 71 4.02 -3.78 -19.46
C MET A 71 3.45 -2.73 -20.46
N ASN A 72 2.30 -2.12 -20.18
CA ASN A 72 1.62 -1.09 -20.97
C ASN A 72 1.19 0.19 -20.21
N SER A 73 1.45 0.40 -18.91
CA SER A 73 1.00 1.63 -18.22
C SER A 73 2.13 2.54 -17.74
N THR A 74 2.12 3.77 -18.24
CA THR A 74 2.98 4.91 -17.89
C THR A 74 2.64 5.50 -16.50
N GLU A 75 1.93 4.74 -15.66
CA GLU A 75 1.32 5.25 -14.43
C GLU A 75 2.24 5.04 -13.23
N ARG A 76 2.81 6.16 -12.78
CA ARG A 76 3.52 6.22 -11.50
C ARG A 76 2.50 6.24 -10.38
N ILE A 77 2.83 5.64 -9.24
CA ILE A 77 1.99 5.67 -8.05
C ILE A 77 2.60 6.63 -7.05
N ARG A 78 1.76 7.45 -6.44
CA ARG A 78 2.10 8.33 -5.34
C ARG A 78 1.42 7.83 -4.07
N THR A 79 2.09 8.04 -2.95
CA THR A 79 1.53 7.78 -1.63
C THR A 79 1.66 9.01 -0.77
N ASP A 80 0.54 9.52 -0.27
CA ASP A 80 0.53 10.52 0.79
C ASP A 80 0.33 9.79 2.14
N SER A 81 1.06 10.24 3.17
CA SER A 81 1.04 9.62 4.50
C SER A 81 0.67 10.62 5.58
N ILE A 82 -0.29 10.23 6.42
CA ILE A 82 -0.80 11.05 7.53
C ILE A 82 -0.53 10.30 8.82
N LEU A 83 0.49 10.76 9.56
CA LEU A 83 0.92 10.13 10.81
C LEU A 83 0.17 10.74 11.99
N PHE A 84 -0.33 9.89 12.88
CA PHE A 84 -0.91 10.31 14.16
C PHE A 84 -0.60 9.31 15.27
N TYR A 85 -0.73 9.75 16.52
CA TYR A 85 -0.58 8.90 17.70
C TYR A 85 -1.93 8.68 18.37
N ASP A 86 -2.25 7.44 18.71
CA ASP A 86 -3.41 7.09 19.50
C ASP A 86 -2.97 6.71 20.92
N SER A 87 -3.53 7.41 21.91
CA SER A 87 -3.17 7.26 23.33
C SER A 87 -3.74 6.00 23.98
N ILE A 88 -4.83 5.44 23.44
CA ILE A 88 -5.46 4.20 23.94
C ILE A 88 -4.58 3.01 23.54
N TYR A 89 -4.16 2.97 22.28
CA TYR A 89 -3.28 1.91 21.77
C TYR A 89 -1.80 2.15 22.11
N LYS A 90 -1.44 3.38 22.48
CA LYS A 90 -0.05 3.83 22.71
C LYS A 90 0.85 3.58 21.51
N LYS A 91 0.32 3.83 20.31
CA LYS A 91 0.98 3.54 19.02
C LYS A 91 0.79 4.69 18.04
N HIS A 92 1.78 4.84 17.17
CA HIS A 92 1.65 5.64 15.96
C HIS A 92 0.96 4.84 14.87
N PHE A 93 0.03 5.49 14.18
CA PHE A 93 -0.72 4.99 13.04
C PHE A 93 -0.47 5.91 11.85
N CYS A 94 -0.53 5.36 10.64
CA CYS A 94 -0.29 6.11 9.42
C CYS A 94 -1.36 5.81 8.38
N VAL A 95 -2.17 6.80 8.02
CA VAL A 95 -3.10 6.70 6.89
C VAL A 95 -2.31 6.84 5.61
N PHE A 96 -2.39 5.82 4.74
CA PHE A 96 -1.77 5.85 3.42
C PHE A 96 -2.84 6.11 2.36
N VAL A 97 -2.71 7.22 1.64
CA VAL A 97 -3.51 7.53 0.46
C VAL A 97 -2.68 7.16 -0.76
N ILE A 98 -3.04 6.05 -1.39
CA ILE A 98 -2.32 5.53 -2.56
C ILE A 98 -3.13 5.84 -3.81
N GLU A 99 -2.60 6.67 -4.70
CA GLU A 99 -3.26 7.08 -5.94
C GLU A 99 -2.27 7.16 -7.12
N PRO A 100 -2.75 7.03 -8.38
CA PRO A 100 -1.93 7.32 -9.55
C PRO A 100 -1.40 8.76 -9.51
N GLU A 101 -0.15 8.96 -9.94
CA GLU A 101 0.45 10.27 -10.07
C GLU A 101 -0.27 11.06 -11.17
N SER A 102 -0.98 12.11 -10.77
CA SER A 102 -1.66 13.04 -11.67
C SER A 102 -0.93 14.38 -11.70
N ARG A 103 -0.95 15.05 -12.85
CA ARG A 103 -0.49 16.45 -12.99
C ARG A 103 -1.53 17.48 -12.51
N GLU A 104 -2.70 17.01 -12.07
CA GLU A 104 -3.78 17.89 -11.62
C GLU A 104 -3.50 18.53 -10.25
N THR A 105 -4.12 19.68 -10.05
CA THR A 105 -3.93 20.55 -8.87
C THR A 105 -4.67 20.06 -7.64
N PHE A 106 -5.71 19.23 -7.79
CA PHE A 106 -6.56 18.75 -6.69
C PHE A 106 -6.32 17.26 -6.44
N ARG A 107 -6.08 16.89 -5.17
CA ARG A 107 -5.53 15.57 -4.79
C ARG A 107 -6.36 14.91 -3.71
N GLN A 108 -6.47 13.59 -3.72
CA GLN A 108 -7.25 12.89 -2.69
C GLN A 108 -6.60 13.00 -1.32
N GLY A 109 -5.26 13.00 -1.24
CA GLY A 109 -4.53 13.18 0.01
C GLY A 109 -4.94 14.44 0.77
N GLU A 110 -5.09 15.56 0.07
CA GLU A 110 -5.51 16.85 0.67
C GLU A 110 -6.94 16.79 1.23
N ILE A 111 -7.79 15.96 0.65
CA ILE A 111 -9.20 15.84 1.00
C ILE A 111 -9.35 14.87 2.17
N VAL A 112 -8.57 13.80 2.18
CA VAL A 112 -8.43 12.88 3.32
C VAL A 112 -7.90 13.62 4.53
N ILE A 113 -6.86 14.47 4.38
CA ILE A 113 -6.36 15.33 5.45
C ILE A 113 -7.50 16.19 6.01
N LYS A 114 -8.24 16.89 5.15
CA LYS A 114 -9.38 17.72 5.58
C LYS A 114 -10.48 16.92 6.27
N ASP A 115 -10.89 15.74 5.75
CA ASP A 115 -11.90 14.89 6.40
C ASP A 115 -11.45 14.50 7.80
N ILE A 116 -10.20 14.08 7.93
CA ILE A 116 -9.64 13.70 9.22
C ILE A 116 -9.65 14.97 10.10
N ASP A 117 -9.05 16.10 9.69
CA ASP A 117 -8.94 17.36 10.46
C ASP A 117 -10.23 17.83 11.16
N TYR A 118 -11.40 17.60 10.56
CA TYR A 118 -12.68 18.03 11.11
C TYR A 118 -13.40 16.98 11.98
N ARG A 119 -12.82 15.80 12.20
CA ARG A 119 -13.48 14.69 12.90
C ARG A 119 -13.07 14.59 14.37
N LYS A 120 -13.91 13.88 15.14
CA LYS A 120 -13.65 13.51 16.55
C LYS A 120 -13.39 12.02 16.73
N THR A 121 -13.68 11.23 15.70
CA THR A 121 -13.35 9.80 15.63
C THR A 121 -13.24 9.37 14.17
N ILE A 122 -12.40 8.37 13.93
CA ILE A 122 -12.35 7.62 12.67
C ILE A 122 -12.47 6.12 12.97
N ARG A 123 -13.20 5.38 12.15
CA ARG A 123 -13.30 3.92 12.21
C ARG A 123 -12.48 3.34 11.05
N ALA A 124 -11.34 2.77 11.38
CA ALA A 124 -10.39 2.23 10.43
C ALA A 124 -10.43 0.70 10.40
N ARG A 125 -10.07 0.10 9.27
CA ARG A 125 -9.86 -1.34 9.15
C ARG A 125 -8.36 -1.63 9.26
N ILE A 126 -7.96 -2.31 10.34
CA ILE A 126 -6.56 -2.54 10.70
C ILE A 126 -6.27 -4.02 10.75
N ASN A 127 -5.13 -4.44 10.19
CA ASN A 127 -4.70 -5.83 10.29
C ASN A 127 -4.37 -6.19 11.74
N LYS A 128 -4.94 -7.31 12.22
CA LYS A 128 -4.79 -7.77 13.62
C LYS A 128 -3.33 -8.01 14.01
N TYR A 129 -2.50 -8.51 13.11
CA TYR A 129 -1.09 -8.77 13.42
C TYR A 129 -0.32 -7.46 13.61
N GLU A 130 -0.51 -6.50 12.71
CA GLU A 130 0.18 -5.20 12.78
C GLU A 130 -0.28 -4.39 13.99
N LEU A 131 -1.57 -4.44 14.32
CA LEU A 131 -2.11 -3.83 15.53
C LEU A 131 -1.45 -4.37 16.81
N ASN A 132 -1.32 -5.70 16.92
CA ASN A 132 -0.87 -6.36 18.15
C ASN A 132 0.64 -6.59 18.24
N SER A 133 1.37 -6.46 17.13
CA SER A 133 2.82 -6.72 17.09
C SER A 133 3.61 -5.55 17.71
N PRO A 134 4.61 -5.82 18.57
CA PRO A 134 5.48 -4.78 19.12
C PRO A 134 6.42 -4.16 18.08
N ARG A 135 6.53 -4.77 16.88
CA ARG A 135 7.33 -4.21 15.77
C ARG A 135 6.70 -2.96 15.16
N TYR A 136 5.38 -2.80 15.33
CA TYR A 136 4.61 -1.66 14.81
C TYR A 136 4.15 -0.74 15.93
N GLY A 137 3.96 0.54 15.58
CA GLY A 137 3.45 1.58 16.46
C GLY A 137 4.50 2.61 16.86
N SER A 138 5.71 2.54 16.32
CA SER A 138 6.71 3.60 16.46
C SER A 138 6.53 4.65 15.36
N LYS A 139 7.08 5.86 15.55
CA LYS A 139 7.08 6.90 14.50
C LYS A 139 7.79 6.44 13.22
N ALA A 140 8.79 5.56 13.34
CA ALA A 140 9.54 5.01 12.21
C ALA A 140 8.87 3.80 11.54
N ASN A 141 8.04 3.05 12.28
CA ASN A 141 7.25 1.93 11.77
C ASN A 141 5.82 2.01 12.35
N PRO A 142 4.99 2.93 11.85
CA PRO A 142 3.62 3.10 12.32
C PRO A 142 2.75 1.93 11.85
N VAL A 143 1.64 1.70 12.54
CA VAL A 143 0.62 0.74 12.08
C VAL A 143 -0.07 1.33 10.83
N PRO A 144 -0.12 0.61 9.69
CA PRO A 144 -0.73 1.14 8.47
C PRO A 144 -2.26 1.21 8.58
N VAL A 145 -2.83 2.29 8.06
CA VAL A 145 -4.27 2.48 7.87
C VAL A 145 -4.53 2.64 6.38
N LEU A 146 -5.11 1.61 5.77
CA LEU A 146 -5.37 1.54 4.32
C LEU A 146 -6.85 1.71 3.98
N ASP A 147 -7.72 1.67 4.99
CA ASP A 147 -9.15 1.90 4.85
C ASP A 147 -9.72 2.47 6.15
N PHE A 148 -10.59 3.48 6.03
CA PHE A 148 -11.34 4.05 7.13
C PHE A 148 -12.69 4.60 6.63
N ASP A 149 -13.61 4.84 7.56
CA ASP A 149 -14.98 5.28 7.34
C ASP A 149 -15.07 6.72 6.84
N TYR A 150 -14.58 6.99 5.63
CA TYR A 150 -14.46 8.32 5.05
C TYR A 150 -15.81 9.02 4.82
N LYS A 151 -15.95 10.29 5.25
CA LYS A 151 -17.22 11.02 5.32
C LYS A 151 -17.21 12.35 4.56
N ILE A 152 -16.86 12.36 3.28
CA ILE A 152 -17.08 13.56 2.44
C ILE A 152 -18.15 13.33 1.38
N ALA A 153 -19.22 14.11 1.49
CA ALA A 153 -20.35 14.16 0.56
C ALA A 153 -19.97 14.64 -0.85
N HIS A 154 -18.89 15.41 -1.00
CA HIS A 154 -18.49 16.01 -2.27
C HIS A 154 -18.10 15.00 -3.36
N PHE A 155 -17.53 13.84 -3.00
CA PHE A 155 -17.16 12.79 -3.97
C PHE A 155 -18.20 11.69 -4.14
N GLN A 156 -19.12 11.54 -3.19
CA GLN A 156 -20.19 10.54 -3.28
C GLN A 156 -21.27 10.94 -4.29
N ASN A 157 -21.42 12.24 -4.55
CA ASN A 157 -22.45 12.77 -5.45
C ASN A 157 -22.07 12.66 -6.93
N ASP A 158 -20.80 12.55 -7.28
CA ASP A 158 -20.35 12.34 -8.66
C ASP A 158 -19.79 10.93 -8.86
N LYS A 159 -20.71 9.97 -9.09
CA LYS A 159 -20.38 8.57 -9.38
C LYS A 159 -19.60 8.39 -10.68
N ASN A 160 -19.55 9.41 -11.55
CA ASN A 160 -18.83 9.38 -12.82
C ASN A 160 -17.44 10.01 -12.71
N SER A 161 -17.11 10.64 -11.59
CA SER A 161 -15.77 11.17 -11.38
C SER A 161 -14.79 10.01 -11.17
N LYS A 162 -13.61 10.11 -11.77
CA LYS A 162 -12.49 9.17 -11.54
C LYS A 162 -12.13 9.01 -10.06
N TYR A 163 -12.41 10.02 -9.23
CA TYR A 163 -12.16 9.99 -7.78
C TYR A 163 -13.12 9.07 -7.03
N TYR A 164 -14.25 8.72 -7.62
CA TYR A 164 -15.20 7.76 -7.04
C TYR A 164 -14.61 6.35 -6.94
N GLU A 165 -13.77 5.95 -7.91
CA GLU A 165 -13.04 4.67 -7.89
C GLU A 165 -12.07 4.57 -6.71
N TYR A 166 -11.48 5.70 -6.33
CA TYR A 166 -10.42 5.77 -5.31
C TYR A 166 -10.90 6.23 -3.93
N ALA A 167 -12.21 6.38 -3.75
CA ALA A 167 -12.77 6.74 -2.46
C ALA A 167 -12.46 5.65 -1.40
N PHE A 168 -11.93 6.08 -0.25
CA PHE A 168 -11.82 5.26 0.96
C PHE A 168 -13.19 4.64 1.33
N SER A 169 -13.19 3.50 2.03
CA SER A 169 -14.34 2.62 2.31
C SER A 169 -14.88 1.80 1.13
N ARG A 170 -14.37 1.99 -0.10
CA ARG A 170 -14.74 1.13 -1.23
C ARG A 170 -13.98 -0.20 -1.17
N PRO A 171 -14.65 -1.36 -1.31
CA PRO A 171 -13.97 -2.65 -1.34
C PRO A 171 -12.87 -2.74 -2.42
N ALA A 172 -13.11 -2.16 -3.60
CA ALA A 172 -12.14 -2.14 -4.69
C ALA A 172 -10.90 -1.30 -4.34
N TYR A 173 -11.09 -0.10 -3.77
CA TYR A 173 -9.99 0.72 -3.30
C TYR A 173 -9.19 0.01 -2.22
N TYR A 174 -9.85 -0.53 -1.20
CA TYR A 174 -9.16 -1.18 -0.09
C TYR A 174 -8.34 -2.38 -0.57
N LYS A 175 -8.91 -3.22 -1.45
CA LYS A 175 -8.16 -4.33 -2.06
C LYS A 175 -6.91 -3.84 -2.76
N ARG A 176 -7.03 -2.84 -3.63
CA ARG A 176 -5.90 -2.25 -4.35
C ARG A 176 -4.86 -1.64 -3.39
N ALA A 177 -5.29 -0.90 -2.38
CA ALA A 177 -4.39 -0.30 -1.39
C ALA A 177 -3.60 -1.36 -0.63
N VAL A 178 -4.24 -2.46 -0.24
CA VAL A 178 -3.58 -3.62 0.39
C VAL A 178 -2.57 -4.27 -0.56
N GLU A 179 -2.95 -4.52 -1.82
CA GLU A 179 -2.04 -5.09 -2.82
C GLU A 179 -0.79 -4.24 -3.00
N LEU A 180 -0.96 -2.92 -3.11
CA LEU A 180 0.15 -1.98 -3.27
C LEU A 180 1.01 -1.91 -2.01
N TYR A 181 0.40 -1.83 -0.83
CA TYR A 181 1.12 -1.83 0.44
C TYR A 181 1.97 -3.09 0.61
N LEU A 182 1.38 -4.28 0.42
CA LEU A 182 2.09 -5.55 0.56
C LEU A 182 3.20 -5.72 -0.47
N THR A 183 2.96 -5.30 -1.71
CA THR A 183 3.90 -5.48 -2.83
C THR A 183 5.11 -4.56 -2.72
N TYR A 184 4.90 -3.31 -2.29
CA TYR A 184 5.88 -2.24 -2.45
C TYR A 184 6.34 -1.55 -1.18
N MET A 185 5.48 -1.48 -0.17
CA MET A 185 5.76 -0.71 1.05
C MET A 185 6.22 -1.61 2.18
N MET A 186 5.65 -2.80 2.30
CA MET A 186 6.06 -3.80 3.27
C MET A 186 7.42 -4.40 2.89
N SER A 187 8.33 -4.52 3.85
CA SER A 187 9.62 -5.15 3.58
C SER A 187 9.46 -6.65 3.29
N LYS A 188 10.41 -7.23 2.53
CA LYS A 188 10.39 -8.68 2.24
C LYS A 188 10.44 -9.55 3.48
N GLU A 189 11.18 -9.11 4.49
CA GLU A 189 11.31 -9.84 5.74
C GLU A 189 9.99 -9.84 6.51
N GLU A 190 9.33 -8.69 6.61
CA GLU A 190 8.01 -8.56 7.24
C GLU A 190 6.96 -9.39 6.50
N PHE A 191 6.92 -9.29 5.17
CA PHE A 191 6.01 -10.06 4.33
C PHE A 191 6.19 -11.57 4.57
N ARG A 192 7.42 -12.09 4.47
CA ARG A 192 7.71 -13.51 4.73
C ARG A 192 7.35 -13.95 6.14
N ASN A 193 7.61 -13.11 7.15
CA ASN A 193 7.30 -13.42 8.54
C ASN A 193 5.79 -13.41 8.81
N GLY A 194 5.03 -12.51 8.19
CA GLY A 194 3.57 -12.49 8.21
C GLY A 194 2.99 -13.78 7.64
N LEU A 195 3.43 -14.17 6.43
CA LEU A 195 2.98 -15.39 5.76
C LEU A 195 3.24 -16.67 6.57
N LYS A 196 4.44 -16.82 7.13
CA LYS A 196 4.78 -17.98 7.96
C LYS A 196 3.85 -18.11 9.16
N ARG A 197 3.43 -16.99 9.76
CA ARG A 197 2.59 -16.98 10.96
C ARG A 197 1.12 -17.23 10.66
N SER A 198 0.60 -16.73 9.54
CA SER A 198 -0.76 -17.06 9.12
C SER A 198 -0.91 -18.54 8.76
N ASN A 199 0.11 -19.14 8.11
CA ASN A 199 0.13 -20.58 7.86
C ASN A 199 0.19 -21.42 9.16
N LEU A 200 0.89 -20.94 10.19
CA LEU A 200 0.91 -21.58 11.52
C LEU A 200 -0.45 -21.50 12.23
N LYS A 201 -1.22 -20.42 12.06
CA LYS A 201 -2.60 -20.32 12.57
C LYS A 201 -3.56 -21.26 11.85
N GLY A 202 -3.36 -21.50 10.55
CA GLY A 202 -4.12 -22.52 9.81
C GLY A 202 -3.90 -23.95 10.34
N LEU A 203 -2.70 -24.24 10.85
CA LEU A 203 -2.36 -25.53 11.48
C LEU A 203 -2.86 -25.66 12.93
N SER A 204 -3.01 -24.56 13.66
CA SER A 204 -3.48 -24.61 15.07
C SER A 204 -5.00 -24.76 15.22
N ILE A 205 -5.78 -24.57 14.14
CA ILE A 205 -7.25 -24.70 14.15
C ILE A 205 -7.69 -26.16 13.82
N GLN A 206 -6.75 -27.07 13.54
CA GLN A 206 -7.03 -28.50 13.30
C GLN A 206 -6.63 -29.43 14.47
N ARG A 207 -6.67 -28.97 15.73
CA ARG A 207 -6.52 -29.83 16.90
C ARG A 207 -7.69 -29.70 17.86
#